data_AF-A0A7K9UAA0-F1
#
_entry.id   AF-A0A7K9UAA0-F1
#
_cell.length_a   1.000
_cell.length_b   1.000
_cell.length_c   1.000
_cell.angle_alpha   90.00
_cell.angle_beta   90.00
_cell.angle_gamma   90.00
#
_symmetry.space_group_name_H-M   'P 1'
#
loop_
_entity.id
_entity.type
_entity.pdbx_description
1 polymer ?
#
loop_
_entity_poly.entity_id
_entity_poly.type
_entity_poly.pdbx_seq_one_letter_code
_entity_poly.pdbx_strand_id
1 'polypeptide(L)'
;KLFFTDYGNAAKVERCDMDGMNRTWIVDSKIEQPTALALDLINKYVYWVDIYLDSVEVVDYQGRKRHTIIKGRQVRHLCGLAVFENYLYTVNSDNLSILRLNRYNGSDVQSLARFDNGKEIHVFQKRTQTAVRSHACEVDPYGMPGGCLHICLLSSNYKARTCRCRTGFILGSDGRSCK
;
A
#
# COMPACT_ATOMS: atom_id res chain seq x y z
N LYS A 1 -8.55 1.39 -3.23
CA LYS A 1 -8.40 1.03 -1.79
C LYS A 1 -7.01 1.47 -1.36
N LEU A 2 -6.88 1.98 -0.14
CA LEU A 2 -5.60 2.31 0.47
C LEU A 2 -5.21 1.20 1.45
N PHE A 3 -3.91 0.98 1.58
CA PHE A 3 -3.32 0.05 2.53
C PHE A 3 -2.16 0.74 3.23
N PHE A 4 -2.05 0.56 4.54
CA PHE A 4 -0.99 1.18 5.34
C PHE A 4 -0.73 0.34 6.58
N THR A 5 0.46 0.52 7.15
CA THR A 5 0.87 -0.10 8.39
C THR A 5 0.83 0.94 9.51
N ASP A 6 0.51 0.49 10.72
CA ASP A 6 0.57 1.30 11.94
C ASP A 6 1.20 0.42 13.02
N TYR A 7 2.35 0.82 13.55
CA TYR A 7 3.06 0.11 14.63
C TYR A 7 3.04 0.89 15.96
N GLY A 8 2.06 1.78 16.15
CA GLY A 8 1.83 2.48 17.42
C GLY A 8 1.33 1.56 18.54
N ASN A 9 0.34 1.98 19.32
CA ASN A 9 -0.15 1.22 20.50
C ASN A 9 -0.58 -0.22 20.19
N ALA A 10 -1.10 -0.47 18.98
CA ALA A 10 -1.45 -1.79 18.51
C ALA A 10 -1.02 -1.91 17.05
N ALA A 11 -0.03 -2.77 16.80
CA ALA A 11 0.52 -3.00 15.49
C ALA A 11 -0.51 -3.65 14.56
N LYS A 12 -0.63 -3.15 13.33
CA LYS A 12 -1.65 -3.58 12.37
C LYS A 12 -1.28 -3.25 10.93
N VAL A 13 -1.84 -4.04 10.03
CA VAL A 13 -1.95 -3.70 8.60
C VAL A 13 -3.42 -3.39 8.36
N GLU A 14 -3.67 -2.22 7.79
CA GLU A 14 -5.01 -1.69 7.60
C GLU A 14 -5.34 -1.49 6.14
N ARG A 15 -6.65 -1.52 5.85
CA ARG A 15 -7.21 -1.22 4.55
C ARG A 15 -8.38 -0.26 4.71
N CYS A 16 -8.49 0.71 3.83
CA CYS A 16 -9.70 1.54 3.70
C CYS A 16 -10.02 1.86 2.23
N ASP A 17 -11.17 2.48 2.01
CA ASP A 17 -11.52 3.11 0.75
C ASP A 17 -10.70 4.38 0.55
N MET A 18 -10.53 4.84 -0.70
CA MET A 18 -9.69 6.02 -0.96
C MET A 18 -10.32 7.33 -0.45
N ASP A 19 -11.59 7.28 -0.02
CA ASP A 19 -12.30 8.36 0.68
C ASP A 19 -12.24 8.26 2.21
N GLY A 20 -11.45 7.31 2.72
CA GLY A 20 -11.24 7.04 4.14
C GLY A 20 -12.32 6.18 4.80
N MET A 21 -13.38 5.80 4.08
CA MET A 21 -14.45 4.96 4.64
C MET A 21 -14.05 3.48 4.68
N ASN A 22 -14.86 2.66 5.36
CA ASN A 22 -14.69 1.21 5.43
C ASN A 22 -13.27 0.79 5.88
N ARG A 23 -12.73 1.51 6.87
CA ARG A 23 -11.43 1.18 7.47
C ARG A 23 -11.55 -0.14 8.22
N THR A 24 -10.65 -1.07 7.94
CA THR A 24 -10.64 -2.43 8.51
C THR A 24 -9.22 -2.87 8.77
N TRP A 25 -9.00 -3.54 9.89
CA TRP A 25 -7.73 -4.21 10.19
C TRP A 25 -7.73 -5.54 9.45
N ILE A 26 -6.80 -5.72 8.51
CA ILE A 26 -6.65 -6.98 7.77
C ILE A 26 -5.62 -7.90 8.42
N VAL A 27 -4.76 -7.33 9.28
CA VAL A 27 -3.85 -8.07 10.19
C VAL A 27 -3.78 -7.28 11.50
N ASP A 28 -4.07 -7.96 12.62
CA ASP A 28 -4.12 -7.39 13.97
C ASP A 28 -3.49 -8.31 15.04
N SER A 29 -2.88 -9.41 14.62
CA SER A 29 -2.28 -10.41 15.49
C SER A 29 -0.95 -10.90 14.92
N LYS A 30 -0.03 -11.31 15.81
CA LYS A 30 1.34 -11.74 15.42
C LYS A 30 2.00 -10.71 14.49
N ILE A 31 1.94 -9.45 14.87
CA ILE A 31 2.49 -8.31 14.14
C ILE A 31 2.96 -7.32 15.18
N GLU A 32 4.14 -6.73 14.99
CA GLU A 32 4.81 -5.93 16.01
C GLU A 32 5.40 -4.64 15.41
N GLN A 33 6.27 -4.75 14.39
CA GLN A 33 6.87 -3.57 13.75
C GLN A 33 6.81 -3.66 12.22
N PRO A 34 5.61 -3.53 11.63
CA PRO A 34 5.44 -3.48 10.18
C PRO A 34 5.96 -2.15 9.60
N THR A 35 7.14 -2.18 8.97
CA THR A 35 7.87 -0.97 8.51
C THR A 35 7.74 -0.66 7.03
N ALA A 36 7.44 -1.66 6.20
CA ALA A 36 7.29 -1.49 4.76
C ALA A 36 6.15 -2.35 4.23
N LEU A 37 5.46 -1.88 3.18
CA LEU A 37 4.42 -2.64 2.50
C LEU A 37 4.55 -2.58 0.98
N ALA A 38 4.05 -3.62 0.31
CA ALA A 38 3.89 -3.64 -1.14
C ALA A 38 2.57 -4.30 -1.54
N LEU A 39 2.01 -3.89 -2.68
CA LEU A 39 0.72 -4.39 -3.17
C LEU A 39 0.90 -5.11 -4.50
N ASP A 40 0.41 -6.35 -4.57
CA ASP A 40 0.10 -6.98 -5.85
C ASP A 40 -1.34 -6.61 -6.25
N LEU A 41 -1.45 -5.68 -7.19
CA LEU A 41 -2.74 -5.18 -7.67
C LEU A 41 -3.51 -6.21 -8.50
N ILE A 42 -2.84 -7.20 -9.09
CA ILE A 42 -3.47 -8.20 -9.96
C ILE A 42 -4.00 -9.34 -9.10
N ASN A 43 -3.14 -9.95 -8.29
CA ASN A 43 -3.48 -11.11 -7.46
C ASN A 43 -4.12 -10.72 -6.12
N LYS A 44 -4.20 -9.43 -5.80
CA LYS A 44 -4.84 -8.88 -4.60
C LYS A 44 -4.19 -9.38 -3.30
N TYR A 45 -2.86 -9.26 -3.24
CA TYR A 45 -2.06 -9.58 -2.05
C TYR A 45 -1.35 -8.34 -1.51
N VAL A 46 -1.23 -8.28 -0.19
CA VAL A 46 -0.46 -7.30 0.56
C VAL A 46 0.76 -8.00 1.14
N TYR A 47 1.94 -7.47 0.87
CA TYR A 47 3.19 -7.91 1.45
C TYR A 47 3.63 -6.88 2.48
N TRP A 48 4.23 -7.32 3.58
CA TRP A 48 4.86 -6.40 4.54
C TRP A 48 6.13 -7.00 5.15
N VAL A 49 7.00 -6.11 5.60
CA VAL A 49 8.19 -6.43 6.41
C VAL A 49 7.86 -6.13 7.86
N ASP A 50 8.04 -7.11 8.74
CA ASP A 50 8.03 -6.93 10.20
C ASP A 50 9.46 -7.12 10.73
N ILE A 51 10.10 -6.02 11.15
CA ILE A 51 11.51 -6.02 11.57
C ILE A 51 11.70 -6.54 12.99
N TYR A 52 10.65 -6.57 13.81
CA TYR A 52 10.72 -7.12 15.16
C TYR A 52 10.53 -8.64 15.16
N LEU A 53 9.60 -9.13 14.33
CA LEU A 53 9.36 -10.57 14.15
C LEU A 53 10.31 -11.24 13.16
N ASP A 54 11.25 -10.48 12.59
CA ASP A 54 12.24 -10.95 11.63
C ASP A 54 11.57 -11.63 10.41
N SER A 55 10.44 -11.11 9.92
CA SER A 55 9.65 -11.79 8.89
C SER A 55 9.14 -10.90 7.77
N VAL A 56 9.16 -11.44 6.55
CA VAL A 56 8.40 -10.91 5.41
C VAL A 56 7.18 -11.79 5.22
N GLU A 57 6.00 -11.20 5.24
CA GLU A 57 4.74 -11.91 5.19
C GLU A 57 3.84 -11.40 4.08
N VAL A 58 2.84 -12.22 3.73
CA VAL A 58 1.84 -11.88 2.73
C VAL A 58 0.45 -12.31 3.19
N VAL A 59 -0.56 -11.53 2.81
CA VAL A 59 -1.97 -11.80 3.07
C VAL A 59 -2.83 -11.33 1.89
N ASP A 60 -3.98 -11.96 1.65
CA ASP A 60 -4.92 -11.43 0.66
C ASP A 60 -5.55 -10.10 1.13
N TYR A 61 -6.17 -9.35 0.22
CA TYR A 61 -6.77 -8.06 0.55
C TYR A 61 -7.87 -8.12 1.62
N GLN A 62 -8.38 -9.30 1.97
CA GLN A 62 -9.40 -9.52 3.00
C GLN A 62 -8.80 -10.05 4.32
N GLY A 63 -7.47 -10.12 4.46
CA GLY A 63 -6.84 -10.64 5.67
C GLY A 63 -6.74 -12.18 5.73
N ARG A 64 -7.01 -12.88 4.62
CA ARG A 64 -7.00 -14.36 4.55
C ARG A 64 -5.75 -14.88 3.86
N LYS A 65 -5.53 -16.20 3.94
CA LYS A 65 -4.39 -16.90 3.31
C LYS A 65 -3.02 -16.33 3.70
N ARG A 66 -2.93 -15.84 4.94
CA ARG A 66 -1.68 -15.31 5.49
C ARG A 66 -0.62 -16.41 5.51
N HIS A 67 0.57 -16.10 5.02
CA HIS A 67 1.74 -16.96 5.15
C HIS A 67 3.03 -16.15 5.16
N THR A 68 4.07 -16.75 5.74
CA THR A 68 5.41 -16.17 5.82
C THR A 68 6.20 -16.52 4.56
N ILE A 69 6.78 -15.53 3.90
CA ILE A 69 7.67 -15.71 2.75
C ILE A 69 9.08 -16.05 3.22
N ILE A 70 9.62 -15.25 4.14
CA ILE A 70 10.94 -15.47 4.73
C ILE A 70 10.90 -15.10 6.20
N LYS A 71 11.70 -15.82 6.99
CA LYS A 71 11.95 -15.50 8.40
C LYS A 71 13.44 -15.61 8.73
N GLY A 72 13.93 -14.73 9.59
CA GLY A 72 15.29 -14.77 10.10
C GLY A 72 15.95 -13.39 10.19
N ARG A 73 17.13 -13.36 10.83
CA ARG A 73 17.86 -12.12 11.17
C ARG A 73 18.17 -11.23 9.97
N GLN A 74 18.24 -11.79 8.77
CA GLN A 74 18.43 -11.03 7.53
C GLN A 74 17.29 -10.03 7.25
N VAL A 75 16.14 -10.17 7.89
CA VAL A 75 14.97 -9.27 7.75
C VAL A 75 15.09 -7.99 8.58
N ARG A 76 15.90 -7.99 9.66
CA ARG A 76 15.98 -6.89 10.64
C ARG A 76 16.31 -5.52 10.05
N HIS A 77 17.05 -5.54 8.95
CA HIS A 77 17.54 -4.34 8.29
C HIS A 77 16.83 -4.09 6.97
N LEU A 78 15.73 -4.80 6.71
CA LEU A 78 14.94 -4.56 5.51
C LEU A 78 14.03 -3.35 5.72
N CYS A 79 14.11 -2.42 4.77
CA CYS A 79 13.23 -1.27 4.65
C CYS A 79 12.81 -1.13 3.19
N GLY A 80 11.68 -0.48 2.92
CA GLY A 80 11.12 -0.39 1.58
C GLY A 80 10.74 -1.77 1.01
N LEU A 81 9.62 -1.84 0.30
CA LEU A 81 9.20 -3.10 -0.30
C LEU A 81 8.50 -2.82 -1.61
N ALA A 82 8.89 -3.54 -2.65
CA ALA A 82 8.20 -3.57 -3.91
C ALA A 82 8.02 -5.02 -4.37
N VAL A 83 6.95 -5.26 -5.12
CA VAL A 83 6.66 -6.56 -5.72
C VAL A 83 6.55 -6.40 -7.22
N PHE A 84 7.22 -7.27 -7.96
CA PHE A 84 7.04 -7.36 -9.40
C PHE A 84 7.30 -8.78 -9.89
N GLU A 85 6.40 -9.26 -10.73
CA GLU A 85 6.39 -10.64 -11.23
C GLU A 85 6.54 -11.66 -10.08
N ASN A 86 7.61 -12.46 -10.11
CA ASN A 86 7.89 -13.55 -9.17
C ASN A 86 8.77 -13.12 -8.00
N TYR A 87 9.09 -11.83 -7.87
CA TYR A 87 10.08 -11.35 -6.92
C TYR A 87 9.57 -10.23 -6.03
N LEU A 88 10.10 -10.21 -4.81
CA LEU A 88 10.10 -9.04 -3.94
C LEU A 88 11.45 -8.35 -4.08
N TYR A 89 11.41 -7.03 -4.02
CA TYR A 89 12.55 -6.15 -4.02
C TYR A 89 12.50 -5.34 -2.73
N THR A 90 13.59 -5.37 -1.96
CA THR A 90 13.67 -4.74 -0.66
C THR A 90 14.98 -4.00 -0.55
N VAL A 91 14.97 -2.90 0.19
CA VAL A 91 16.21 -2.20 0.55
C VAL A 91 16.75 -2.83 1.82
N ASN A 92 18.05 -3.10 1.86
CA ASN A 92 18.76 -3.47 3.07
C ASN A 92 19.51 -2.24 3.59
N SER A 93 19.09 -1.72 4.74
CA SER A 93 19.65 -0.51 5.35
C SER A 93 21.02 -0.72 6.00
N ASP A 94 21.42 -1.97 6.27
CA ASP A 94 22.71 -2.27 6.92
C ASP A 94 23.89 -2.13 5.94
N ASN A 95 23.73 -2.69 4.74
CA ASN A 95 24.77 -2.68 3.71
C ASN A 95 24.41 -1.84 2.48
N LEU A 96 23.33 -1.05 2.57
CA LEU A 96 22.82 -0.14 1.54
C LEU A 96 22.71 -0.81 0.17
N SER A 97 22.06 -1.97 0.14
CA SER A 97 21.87 -2.75 -1.09
C SER A 97 20.41 -3.02 -1.40
N ILE A 98 20.10 -3.20 -2.68
CA ILE A 98 18.80 -3.68 -3.13
C ILE A 98 18.88 -5.21 -3.21
N LEU A 99 18.04 -5.88 -2.42
CA LEU A 99 17.91 -7.33 -2.46
C LEU A 99 16.68 -7.72 -3.29
N ARG A 100 16.84 -8.78 -4.09
CA ARG A 100 15.76 -9.51 -4.74
C ARG A 100 15.59 -10.85 -4.06
N LEU A 101 14.36 -11.31 -3.86
CA LEU A 101 14.03 -12.65 -3.37
C LEU A 101 12.75 -13.16 -4.02
N ASN A 102 12.61 -14.48 -4.16
CA ASN A 102 11.41 -15.10 -4.70
C ASN A 102 10.22 -14.90 -3.75
N ARG A 103 9.11 -14.39 -4.30
CA ARG A 103 7.93 -13.98 -3.51
C ARG A 103 7.08 -15.13 -2.97
N TYR A 104 7.35 -16.37 -3.36
CA TYR A 104 6.55 -17.54 -2.97
C TYR A 104 7.21 -18.36 -1.86
N ASN A 105 8.55 -18.41 -1.84
CA ASN A 105 9.30 -19.27 -0.93
C ASN A 105 10.52 -18.58 -0.29
N GLY A 106 10.79 -17.31 -0.62
CA GLY A 106 11.93 -16.57 -0.08
C GLY A 106 13.30 -16.99 -0.62
N SER A 107 13.36 -17.88 -1.61
CA SER A 107 14.63 -18.35 -2.21
C SER A 107 15.20 -17.33 -3.21
N ASP A 108 16.31 -17.70 -3.87
CA ASP A 108 16.97 -16.88 -4.90
C ASP A 108 17.27 -15.45 -4.42
N VAL A 109 17.86 -15.35 -3.23
CA VAL A 109 18.24 -14.07 -2.63
C VAL A 109 19.48 -13.54 -3.36
N GLN A 110 19.36 -12.37 -3.98
CA GLN A 110 20.45 -11.74 -4.73
C GLN A 110 20.55 -10.24 -4.41
N SER A 111 21.78 -9.75 -4.24
CA SER A 111 22.07 -8.31 -4.16
C SER A 111 22.21 -7.75 -5.58
N LEU A 112 21.31 -6.85 -5.99
CA LEU A 112 21.26 -6.30 -7.34
C LEU A 112 22.13 -5.05 -7.52
N ALA A 113 22.15 -4.18 -6.53
CA ALA A 113 22.86 -2.91 -6.57
C ALA A 113 23.19 -2.43 -5.16
N ARG A 114 24.18 -1.55 -5.05
CA ARG A 114 24.47 -0.77 -3.85
C ARG A 114 24.22 0.71 -4.14
N PHE A 115 23.91 1.46 -3.10
CA PHE A 115 23.63 2.89 -3.17
C PHE A 115 24.11 3.59 -1.90
N ASP A 116 24.24 4.91 -1.91
CA ASP A 116 24.78 5.65 -0.75
C ASP A 116 23.74 5.94 0.33
N ASN A 117 22.48 6.13 -0.07
CA ASN A 117 21.35 6.30 0.83
C ASN A 117 20.02 5.95 0.14
N GLY A 118 19.07 5.38 0.87
CA GLY A 118 17.79 4.94 0.35
C GLY A 118 16.99 4.19 1.42
N LYS A 119 15.69 4.49 1.51
CA LYS A 119 14.77 3.84 2.46
C LYS A 119 13.54 3.22 1.81
N GLU A 120 13.27 3.58 0.57
CA GLU A 120 12.08 3.19 -0.16
C GLU A 120 12.46 2.76 -1.57
N ILE A 121 11.70 1.83 -2.13
CA ILE A 121 11.90 1.27 -3.46
C ILE A 121 10.54 1.13 -4.14
N HIS A 122 10.48 1.51 -5.42
CA HIS A 122 9.29 1.37 -6.25
C HIS A 122 9.65 0.76 -7.60
N VAL A 123 8.76 -0.08 -8.11
CA VAL A 123 8.89 -0.64 -9.46
C VAL A 123 8.21 0.31 -10.45
N PHE A 124 9.03 0.89 -11.32
CA PHE A 124 8.55 1.77 -12.39
C PHE A 124 8.20 0.96 -13.64
N GLN A 125 6.92 0.59 -13.78
CA GLN A 125 6.44 -0.14 -14.96
C GLN A 125 4.96 0.08 -15.22
N LYS A 126 4.56 0.19 -16.49
CA LYS A 126 3.15 0.43 -16.87
C LYS A 126 2.15 -0.58 -16.26
N ARG A 127 2.58 -1.83 -16.04
CA ARG A 127 1.73 -2.88 -15.45
C ARG A 127 1.44 -2.66 -13.96
N THR A 128 2.31 -1.97 -13.23
CA THR A 128 2.08 -1.62 -11.81
C THR A 128 1.10 -0.45 -11.65
N GLN A 129 0.75 0.23 -12.75
CA GLN A 129 -0.15 1.38 -12.80
C GLN A 129 -1.23 1.15 -13.87
N THR A 130 -2.12 0.18 -13.64
CA THR A 130 -3.16 -0.17 -14.62
C THR A 130 -4.06 1.03 -14.92
N ALA A 131 -4.06 1.47 -16.18
CA ALA A 131 -4.93 2.55 -16.62
C ALA A 131 -6.40 2.11 -16.66
N VAL A 132 -7.30 3.03 -16.29
CA VAL A 132 -8.74 2.88 -16.48
C VAL A 132 -9.20 3.84 -17.59
N ARG A 133 -10.18 3.43 -18.39
CA ARG A 133 -10.70 4.30 -19.47
C ARG A 133 -11.36 5.56 -18.94
N SER A 134 -12.06 5.44 -17.82
CA SER A 134 -12.64 6.58 -17.12
C SER A 134 -12.86 6.30 -15.63
N HIS A 135 -12.89 7.36 -14.83
CA HIS A 135 -13.10 7.28 -13.39
C HIS A 135 -14.10 8.32 -12.86
N ALA A 136 -14.70 8.06 -11.70
CA ALA A 136 -15.78 8.88 -11.16
C ALA A 136 -15.38 10.33 -10.82
N CYS A 137 -14.10 10.61 -10.64
CA CYS A 137 -13.56 11.95 -10.41
C CYS A 137 -13.10 12.67 -11.68
N GLU A 138 -13.54 12.24 -12.87
CA GLU A 138 -13.29 13.00 -14.09
C GLU A 138 -13.89 14.40 -14.00
N VAL A 139 -13.20 15.37 -14.61
CA VAL A 139 -13.63 16.76 -14.61
C VAL A 139 -14.92 16.88 -15.42
N ASP A 140 -15.96 17.43 -14.80
CA ASP A 140 -17.23 17.68 -15.47
C ASP A 140 -17.15 18.90 -16.41
N PRO A 141 -18.19 19.18 -17.22
CA PRO A 141 -18.19 20.32 -18.14
C PRO A 141 -17.99 21.70 -17.48
N TYR A 142 -18.18 21.80 -16.16
CA TYR A 142 -18.02 23.02 -15.37
C TYR A 142 -16.64 23.12 -14.72
N GLY A 143 -15.72 22.20 -15.04
CA GLY A 143 -14.37 22.22 -14.49
C GLY A 143 -14.27 21.61 -13.09
N MET A 144 -15.31 20.93 -12.60
CA MET A 144 -15.30 20.35 -11.24
C MET A 144 -14.97 18.85 -11.28
N PRO A 145 -13.92 18.38 -10.57
CA PRO A 145 -13.59 16.96 -10.48
C PRO A 145 -14.74 16.16 -9.88
N GLY A 146 -15.36 15.31 -10.68
CA GLY A 146 -16.58 14.60 -10.32
C GLY A 146 -17.74 15.50 -9.92
N GLY A 147 -17.71 16.82 -10.17
CA GLY A 147 -18.73 17.74 -9.63
C GLY A 147 -18.59 18.04 -8.13
N CYS A 148 -17.41 17.85 -7.53
CA CYS A 148 -17.12 18.24 -6.16
C CYS A 148 -16.54 19.67 -6.09
N LEU A 149 -16.97 20.49 -5.12
CA LEU A 149 -16.47 21.85 -4.98
C LEU A 149 -14.98 21.91 -4.58
N HIS A 150 -14.56 21.03 -3.67
CA HIS A 150 -13.18 21.02 -3.15
C HIS A 150 -12.38 19.79 -3.59
N ILE A 151 -12.70 18.60 -3.08
CA ILE A 151 -11.91 17.38 -3.32
C ILE A 151 -12.85 16.25 -3.75
N CYS A 152 -12.51 15.56 -4.82
CA CYS A 152 -13.14 14.31 -5.24
C CYS A 152 -12.24 13.13 -4.87
N LEU A 153 -12.76 12.21 -4.05
CA LEU A 153 -12.07 10.98 -3.69
C LEU A 153 -12.80 9.79 -4.29
N LEU A 154 -12.06 8.86 -4.90
CA LEU A 154 -12.62 7.56 -5.27
C LEU A 154 -13.02 6.81 -4.00
N SER A 155 -14.14 6.09 -4.00
CA SER A 155 -14.60 5.37 -2.81
C SER A 155 -14.30 3.86 -2.89
N SER A 156 -15.34 3.03 -3.02
CA SER A 156 -15.25 1.58 -3.02
C SER A 156 -14.54 1.02 -4.25
N ASN A 157 -14.61 1.73 -5.38
CA ASN A 157 -13.97 1.40 -6.66
C ASN A 157 -13.77 2.66 -7.53
N TYR A 158 -13.17 2.52 -8.72
CA TYR A 158 -12.85 3.64 -9.62
C TYR A 158 -14.07 4.32 -10.28
N LYS A 159 -15.25 3.72 -10.19
CA LYS A 159 -16.54 4.26 -10.67
C LYS A 159 -17.41 4.87 -9.56
N ALA A 160 -16.99 4.80 -8.31
CA ALA A 160 -17.67 5.43 -7.19
C ALA A 160 -16.79 6.55 -6.60
N ARG A 161 -17.41 7.63 -6.15
CA ARG A 161 -16.72 8.78 -5.55
C ARG A 161 -17.49 9.37 -4.37
N THR A 162 -16.76 10.13 -3.57
CA THR A 162 -17.28 10.93 -2.46
C THR A 162 -16.63 12.32 -2.54
N CYS A 163 -17.41 13.39 -2.34
CA CYS A 163 -16.84 14.73 -2.19
C CYS A 163 -16.40 14.97 -0.76
N ARG A 164 -15.24 15.59 -0.58
CA ARG A 164 -14.74 16.05 0.72
C ARG A 164 -14.38 17.52 0.66
N CYS A 165 -14.54 18.17 1.81
CA CYS A 165 -14.19 19.57 1.98
C CYS A 165 -12.79 19.70 2.58
N ARG A 166 -12.10 20.79 2.23
CA ARG A 166 -10.86 21.19 2.90
C ARG A 166 -11.13 21.46 4.37
N THR A 167 -10.09 21.36 5.19
CA THR A 167 -10.14 21.67 6.62
C THR A 167 -10.77 23.04 6.86
N GLY A 168 -11.73 23.10 7.79
CA GLY A 168 -12.48 24.33 8.11
C GLY A 168 -13.82 24.48 7.39
N PHE A 169 -14.14 23.61 6.41
CA PHE A 169 -15.41 23.64 5.68
C PHE A 169 -16.23 22.37 5.96
N ILE A 170 -17.56 22.51 5.92
CA ILE A 170 -18.53 21.45 6.13
C ILE A 170 -19.17 21.08 4.79
N LEU A 171 -19.31 19.78 4.53
CA LEU A 171 -19.99 19.28 3.34
C LEU A 171 -21.47 19.60 3.40
N GLY A 172 -21.99 20.23 2.35
CA GLY A 172 -23.40 20.53 2.19
C GLY A 172 -24.26 19.27 2.07
N SER A 173 -25.57 19.42 2.31
CA SER A 173 -26.56 18.34 2.19
C SER A 173 -26.69 17.77 0.77
N ASP A 174 -26.24 18.51 -0.24
CA ASP A 174 -26.15 18.06 -1.63
C ASP A 174 -25.00 17.07 -1.89
N GLY A 175 -24.14 16.85 -0.89
CA GLY A 175 -22.99 15.96 -0.96
C GLY A 175 -21.90 16.43 -1.92
N ARG A 176 -21.89 17.72 -2.31
CA ARG A 176 -20.96 18.29 -3.30
C ARG A 176 -20.39 19.64 -2.89
N SER A 177 -21.22 20.51 -2.36
CA SER A 177 -20.84 21.86 -1.94
C SER A 177 -20.12 21.84 -0.60
N CYS A 178 -19.29 22.85 -0.35
CA CYS A 178 -18.61 23.06 0.93
C CYS A 178 -18.93 24.46 1.45
N LYS A 179 -19.24 24.59 2.74
CA LYS A 179 -19.61 25.84 3.41
C LYS A 179 -18.76 26.07 4.65
#